data_AF-A0A671NEQ5-F1
#
_entry.id   AF-A0A671NEQ5-F1
#
_cell.length_a   1.000
_cell.length_b   1.000
_cell.length_c   1.000
_cell.angle_alpha   90.00
_cell.angle_beta   90.00
_cell.angle_gamma   90.00
#
_symmetry.space_group_name_H-M   'P 1'
#
loop_
_entity.id
_entity.type
_entity.pdbx_description
1 polymer ?
#
loop_
_entity_poly.entity_id
_entity_poly.type
_entity_poly.pdbx_seq_one_letter_code
_entity_poly.pdbx_strand_id
1 'polypeptide(L)' 'RCDGWVYTYRVFKQKDGLWTIEVAPGMKERLFRNVGNLIAAFKLPDQGISVPLLYPVNRAK' A
#
# COMPACT_ATOMS: atom_id res chain seq x y z
N ARG A 1 14.73 11.90 12.48
CA ARG A 1 15.28 12.48 11.22
C ARG A 1 14.57 11.73 10.10
N CYS A 2 13.88 12.42 9.18
CA CYS A 2 13.29 11.75 8.02
C CYS A 2 14.38 11.71 6.95
N ASP A 3 15.05 10.56 6.82
CA ASP A 3 16.29 10.42 6.06
C ASP A 3 16.08 10.36 4.52
N GLY A 4 14.94 10.85 4.02
CA GLY A 4 14.66 10.94 2.59
C GLY A 4 14.44 9.60 1.87
N TRP A 5 14.23 8.51 2.61
CA TRP A 5 14.03 7.18 2.03
C TRP A 5 12.68 7.03 1.32
N VAL A 6 12.69 6.25 0.24
CA VAL A 6 11.49 5.82 -0.47
C VAL A 6 11.27 4.32 -0.22
N TYR A 7 10.22 4.00 0.53
CA TYR A 7 9.81 2.62 0.77
C TYR A 7 8.96 2.14 -0.41
N THR A 8 9.42 1.10 -1.09
CA THR A 8 8.75 0.54 -2.27
C THR A 8 8.09 -0.78 -1.92
N TYR A 9 6.81 -0.91 -2.23
CA TYR A 9 6.01 -2.11 -1.99
C TYR A 9 5.46 -2.64 -3.31
N ARG A 10 5.58 -3.95 -3.54
CA ARG A 10 4.99 -4.58 -4.72
C ARG A 10 3.49 -4.77 -4.51
N VAL A 11 2.71 -4.38 -5.50
CA VAL A 11 1.27 -4.60 -5.55
C VAL A 11 0.98 -5.63 -6.63
N PHE A 12 0.20 -6.65 -6.31
CA PHE A 12 -0.12 -7.75 -7.21
C PHE A 12 -1.62 -7.81 -7.49
N LYS A 13 -1.96 -8.17 -8.72
CA LYS A 13 -3.32 -8.53 -9.11
C LYS A 13 -3.43 -10.05 -9.18
N GLN A 14 -4.32 -10.62 -8.37
CA GLN A 14 -4.59 -12.05 -8.34
C GLN A 14 -5.49 -12.49 -9.50
N LYS A 15 -5.58 -13.81 -9.73
CA LYS A 15 -6.33 -14.41 -10.85
C LYS A 15 -7.84 -14.13 -10.77
N ASP A 16 -8.37 -13.97 -9.57
CA ASP A 16 -9.77 -13.62 -9.29
C ASP A 16 -10.07 -12.11 -9.46
N GLY A 17 -9.06 -11.31 -9.85
CA GLY A 17 -9.17 -9.88 -10.04
C GLY A 17 -9.00 -9.05 -8.77
N LEU A 18 -8.76 -9.69 -7.62
CA LEU A 18 -8.45 -8.99 -6.37
C LEU A 18 -7.01 -8.48 -6.36
N TRP A 19 -6.76 -7.48 -5.54
CA TRP A 19 -5.46 -6.84 -5.36
C TRP A 19 -4.88 -7.17 -4.00
N THR A 20 -3.58 -7.43 -3.95
CA THR A 20 -2.80 -7.68 -2.73
C THR A 20 -1.50 -6.87 -2.78
N ILE A 21 -0.80 -6.77 -1.65
CA ILE A 21 0.43 -5.99 -1.50
C ILE A 21 1.41 -6.73 -0.60
N GLU A 22 2.69 -6.64 -0.93
CA GLU A 22 3.79 -7.11 -0.09
C GLU A 22 3.80 -6.30 1.23
N VAL A 23 3.64 -6.99 2.36
CA VAL A 23 3.62 -6.39 3.71
C VAL A 23 4.72 -7.00 4.57
N ALA A 24 4.98 -6.38 5.73
CA ALA A 24 5.97 -6.87 6.67
C ALA A 24 5.74 -8.37 7.03
N PRO A 25 6.82 -9.15 7.25
CA PRO A 25 6.71 -10.55 7.65
C PRO A 25 5.82 -10.73 8.88
N GLY A 26 4.95 -11.75 8.85
CA GLY A 26 4.01 -12.04 9.94
C GLY A 26 2.68 -11.28 9.87
N MET A 27 2.53 -10.30 8.97
CA MET A 27 1.22 -9.73 8.68
C MET A 27 0.39 -10.66 7.79
N LYS A 28 -0.92 -10.70 8.06
CA LYS A 28 -1.87 -11.44 7.21
C LYS A 28 -2.01 -10.75 5.86
N GLU A 29 -2.03 -11.54 4.80
CA GLU A 29 -2.37 -11.05 3.47
C GLU A 29 -3.77 -10.41 3.48
N ARG A 30 -3.91 -9.30 2.74
CA ARG A 30 -5.17 -8.59 2.58
C ARG A 30 -5.53 -8.49 1.11
N LEU A 31 -6.79 -8.82 0.80
CA LEU A 31 -7.33 -8.78 -0.54
C LEU A 31 -8.28 -7.59 -0.71
N PHE A 32 -8.10 -6.83 -1.78
CA PHE A 32 -8.85 -5.62 -2.09
C PHE A 32 -9.53 -5.75 -3.44
N ARG A 33 -10.80 -5.32 -3.54
CA ARG A 33 -11.55 -5.37 -4.80
C ARG A 33 -10.99 -4.44 -5.88
N ASN A 34 -10.32 -3.36 -5.49
CA ASN A 34 -9.69 -2.40 -6.39
C ASN A 34 -8.52 -1.67 -5.68
N VAL A 35 -7.69 -0.98 -6.46
CA VAL A 35 -6.52 -0.23 -5.97
C VAL A 35 -6.94 0.94 -5.06
N GLY A 36 -8.11 1.56 -5.30
CA GLY A 36 -8.61 2.65 -4.45
C GLY A 36 -8.86 2.21 -3.00
N ASN A 37 -9.47 1.04 -2.82
CA ASN A 37 -9.71 0.44 -1.52
C ASN A 37 -8.41 0.04 -0.83
N LEU A 38 -7.43 -0.44 -1.60
CA LEU A 38 -6.07 -0.71 -1.10
C LEU A 38 -5.46 0.59 -0.55
N ILE A 39 -5.40 1.64 -1.37
CA ILE A 39 -4.85 2.94 -0.95
C ILE A 39 -5.57 3.46 0.31
N ALA A 40 -6.91 3.38 0.35
CA ALA A 40 -7.69 3.84 1.48
C ALA A 40 -7.34 3.13 2.80
N ALA A 41 -7.10 1.82 2.75
CA ALA A 41 -6.70 1.05 3.92
C ALA A 41 -5.36 1.52 4.48
N PHE A 42 -4.38 1.79 3.61
CA PHE A 42 -3.03 2.22 4.00
C PHE A 42 -2.90 3.72 4.32
N LYS A 43 -4.02 4.47 4.38
CA LYS A 43 -4.04 5.82 4.95
C LYS A 43 -4.03 5.80 6.49
N LEU A 44 -4.45 4.69 7.09
CA LEU A 44 -4.49 4.53 8.54
C LEU A 44 -3.10 4.13 9.09
N PRO A 45 -2.78 4.46 10.35
CA PRO A 45 -1.57 3.98 11.00
C PRO A 45 -1.59 2.46 11.23
N ASP A 46 -0.40 1.91 11.45
CA ASP A 46 -0.17 0.50 11.86
C ASP A 46 -0.73 -0.56 10.89
N GLN A 47 -0.73 -0.27 9.59
CA GLN A 47 -1.26 -1.17 8.55
C GLN A 47 -0.20 -2.09 7.91
N GLY A 48 1.04 -2.10 8.41
CA GLY A 48 2.10 -2.97 7.90
C GLY A 48 3.00 -2.36 6.83
N ILE A 49 2.95 -1.04 6.66
CA ILE A 49 3.90 -0.26 5.85
C ILE A 49 4.59 0.78 6.73
N SER A 50 5.75 1.28 6.28
CA SER A 50 6.62 2.16 7.07
C SER A 50 5.95 3.48 7.46
N VAL A 51 5.12 4.05 6.57
CA VAL A 51 4.42 5.32 6.80
C VAL A 51 3.02 5.30 6.17
N PRO A 52 2.01 5.95 6.77
CA PRO A 52 0.69 6.07 6.17
C PRO A 52 0.69 6.88 4.86
N LEU A 53 -0.18 6.53 3.93
CA LEU A 53 -0.33 7.21 2.64
C LEU A 53 -1.16 8.50 2.78
N LEU A 54 -0.52 9.63 3.05
CA LEU A 54 -1.21 10.89 3.34
C LEU A 54 -1.32 11.85 2.13
N TYR A 55 -0.24 11.99 1.35
CA TYR A 55 -0.14 13.02 0.31
C TYR A 55 0.04 12.37 -1.07
N PRO A 56 -1.02 12.24 -1.88
CA PRO A 56 -0.91 11.66 -3.22
C PRO A 56 -0.10 12.59 -4.13
N VAL A 57 0.95 12.06 -4.75
CA VAL A 57 1.72 12.75 -5.78
C VAL A 57 1.07 12.45 -7.13
N ASN A 58 0.33 13.43 -7.66
CA ASN A 58 -0.36 13.31 -8.93
C ASN A 58 0.62 13.38 -10.11
N ARG A 59 0.30 12.71 -11.22
CA ARG A 59 1.07 12.85 -12.46
C ARG A 59 1.08 14.30 -12.91
N ALA A 60 2.25 14.78 -13.35
CA ALA A 60 2.34 16.06 -14.05
C ALA A 60 1.46 15.99 -15.32
N LYS A 61 0.86 17.14 -15.66
CA LYS A 61 0.04 17.27 -16.88
C LYS A 61 0.90 17.13 -18.13
#